data_AF-A0A1I7XJV3-F1
#
_entry.id   AF-A0A1I7XJV3-F1
#
_cell.length_a   1.000
_cell.length_b   1.000
_cell.length_c   1.000
_cell.angle_alpha   90.00
_cell.angle_beta   90.00
_cell.angle_gamma   90.00
#
_symmetry.space_group_name_H-M   'P 1'
#
loop_
_entity.id
_entity.type
_entity.pdbx_description
1 polymer ?
#
loop_
_entity_poly.entity_id
_entity_poly.type
_entity_poly.pdbx_seq_one_letter_code
_entity_poly.pdbx_strand_id
1 'polypeptide(L)'
;MVANSIINTKVKYKLGDQCLDYGEMAEVALDYSYEWIQPYKATMKYCVNGCLIAFQIGVSSVAFVFVIDHIQEILLYFNLADGYSKTELFLFYLIPATLINYVKSIKAVTFVCLIGNILMFVSIVMILGELFTSRHSWRNLPWITNFDGITLAAGTVLYSFEGQAMILPLENKLKYSSDMNGWTGVLTTGI
;
A
#
# COMPACT_ATOMS: atom_id res chain seq x y z
N MET A 1 -31.82 -8.37 -10.84
CA MET A 1 -31.40 -7.07 -11.41
C MET A 1 -32.09 -5.88 -10.74
N VAL A 2 -33.42 -5.91 -10.50
CA VAL A 2 -34.16 -4.80 -9.86
C VAL A 2 -33.84 -4.62 -8.36
N ALA A 3 -33.56 -5.68 -7.61
CA ALA A 3 -33.17 -5.58 -6.19
C ALA A 3 -31.84 -4.84 -5.98
N ASN A 4 -30.82 -5.09 -6.83
CA ASN A 4 -29.52 -4.39 -6.79
C ASN A 4 -29.63 -2.90 -7.15
N SER A 5 -30.61 -2.53 -7.97
CA SER A 5 -30.91 -1.13 -8.31
C SER A 5 -31.57 -0.42 -7.12
N ILE A 6 -32.52 -1.06 -6.44
CA ILE A 6 -33.22 -0.47 -5.28
C ILE A 6 -32.29 -0.34 -4.07
N ILE A 7 -31.38 -1.29 -3.84
CA ILE A 7 -30.36 -1.23 -2.78
C ILE A 7 -29.39 -0.06 -3.05
N ASN A 8 -28.87 0.07 -4.28
CA ASN A 8 -28.01 1.21 -4.67
C ASN A 8 -28.70 2.56 -4.49
N THR A 9 -30.00 2.63 -4.77
CA THR A 9 -30.76 3.89 -4.67
C THR A 9 -31.07 4.27 -3.22
N LYS A 10 -31.36 3.29 -2.35
CA LYS A 10 -31.57 3.54 -0.90
C LYS A 10 -30.28 3.83 -0.14
N VAL A 11 -29.16 3.18 -0.53
CA VAL A 11 -27.83 3.50 -0.01
C VAL A 11 -27.47 4.94 -0.36
N LYS A 12 -27.62 5.38 -1.62
CA LYS A 12 -27.41 6.78 -2.03
C LYS A 12 -28.28 7.80 -1.31
N TYR A 13 -29.54 7.46 -0.99
CA TYR A 13 -30.48 8.40 -0.35
C TYR A 13 -30.26 8.59 1.16
N LYS A 14 -29.66 7.60 1.86
CA LYS A 14 -29.22 7.75 3.27
C LYS A 14 -27.79 8.30 3.38
N LEU A 15 -26.92 8.02 2.41
CA LEU A 15 -25.56 8.57 2.28
C LEU A 15 -25.62 9.99 1.68
N GLY A 16 -26.38 10.90 2.29
CA GLY A 16 -26.28 12.31 1.94
C GLY A 16 -24.86 12.81 2.23
N ASP A 17 -24.01 12.88 1.21
CA ASP A 17 -22.70 13.54 1.23
C ASP A 17 -21.76 13.13 2.39
N GLN A 18 -21.93 11.92 2.94
CA GLN A 18 -21.08 11.41 4.01
C GLN A 18 -19.89 10.65 3.44
N CYS A 19 -18.70 11.23 3.62
CA CYS A 19 -17.40 10.60 3.41
C CYS A 19 -17.25 9.39 4.36
N LEU A 20 -17.59 8.19 3.87
CA LEU A 20 -17.49 6.96 4.66
C LEU A 20 -16.05 6.44 4.65
N ASP A 21 -15.57 6.00 5.81
CA ASP A 21 -14.35 5.19 5.90
C ASP A 21 -14.67 3.70 5.71
N TYR A 22 -13.67 2.86 5.49
CA TYR A 22 -13.83 1.42 5.24
C TYR A 22 -14.64 0.70 6.30
N GLY A 23 -14.43 1.00 7.59
CA GLY A 23 -15.22 0.41 8.67
C GLY A 23 -16.69 0.83 8.63
N GLU A 24 -16.98 2.05 8.20
CA GLU A 24 -18.35 2.57 8.09
C GLU A 24 -19.05 2.02 6.87
N MET A 25 -18.32 1.89 5.76
CA MET A 25 -18.78 1.17 4.57
C MET A 25 -19.15 -0.27 4.91
N ALA A 26 -18.33 -0.96 5.71
CA ALA A 26 -18.62 -2.32 6.15
C ALA A 26 -19.87 -2.39 7.04
N GLU A 27 -20.03 -1.45 7.99
CA GLU A 27 -21.22 -1.35 8.84
C GLU A 27 -22.50 -1.18 8.01
N VAL A 28 -22.49 -0.24 7.06
CA VAL A 28 -23.60 0.03 6.16
C VAL A 28 -23.88 -1.18 5.26
N ALA A 29 -22.85 -1.85 4.75
CA ALA A 29 -23.03 -3.04 3.93
C ALA A 29 -23.70 -4.19 4.71
N LEU A 30 -23.37 -4.36 5.99
CA LEU A 30 -24.03 -5.33 6.86
C LEU A 30 -25.48 -4.96 7.18
N ASP A 31 -25.79 -3.66 7.28
CA ASP A 31 -27.17 -3.18 7.49
C ASP A 31 -28.12 -3.57 6.33
N TYR A 32 -27.59 -3.73 5.11
CA TYR A 32 -28.35 -4.21 3.95
C TYR A 32 -28.14 -5.70 3.65
N SER A 33 -27.43 -6.43 4.51
CA SER A 33 -27.17 -7.87 4.37
C SER A 33 -28.28 -8.70 5.04
N TYR A 34 -28.10 -10.02 5.08
CA TYR A 34 -29.04 -10.96 5.71
C TYR A 34 -29.26 -10.70 7.21
N GLU A 35 -30.48 -10.94 7.70
CA GLU A 35 -30.93 -10.63 9.07
C GLU A 35 -30.06 -11.24 10.20
N TRP A 36 -29.49 -12.42 9.97
CA TRP A 36 -28.57 -13.09 10.92
C TRP A 36 -27.22 -12.40 11.13
N ILE A 37 -26.77 -11.55 10.19
CA ILE A 37 -25.44 -10.91 10.21
C ILE A 37 -25.55 -9.42 10.61
N GLN A 38 -26.70 -8.80 10.36
CA GLN A 38 -27.03 -7.43 10.79
C GLN A 38 -26.71 -7.11 12.26
N PRO A 39 -26.94 -7.99 13.27
CA PRO A 39 -26.61 -7.66 14.66
C PRO A 39 -25.10 -7.46 14.91
N TYR A 40 -24.24 -7.97 14.03
CA TYR A 40 -22.78 -7.89 14.15
C TYR A 40 -22.16 -6.68 13.45
N LYS A 41 -22.97 -5.74 12.93
CA LYS A 41 -22.50 -4.60 12.14
C LYS A 41 -21.44 -3.73 12.83
N ALA A 42 -21.62 -3.44 14.13
CA ALA A 42 -20.66 -2.65 14.91
C ALA A 42 -19.35 -3.41 15.11
N THR A 43 -19.43 -4.72 15.37
CA THR A 43 -18.26 -5.60 15.46
C THR A 43 -17.49 -5.64 14.15
N MET A 44 -18.18 -5.68 13.01
CA MET A 44 -17.53 -5.67 11.70
C MET A 44 -16.78 -4.36 11.44
N LYS A 45 -17.36 -3.21 11.80
CA LYS A 45 -16.67 -1.91 11.72
C LYS A 45 -15.33 -1.93 12.45
N TYR A 46 -15.33 -2.40 13.71
CA TYR A 46 -14.10 -2.49 14.50
C TYR A 46 -13.12 -3.54 13.93
N CYS A 47 -13.63 -4.66 13.42
CA CYS A 47 -12.81 -5.69 12.79
C CYS A 47 -12.09 -5.17 11.54
N VAL A 48 -12.80 -4.47 10.65
CA VAL A 48 -12.23 -3.89 9.43
C VAL A 48 -11.21 -2.82 9.78
N ASN A 49 -11.53 -1.88 10.66
CA ASN A 49 -10.58 -0.84 11.08
C ASN A 49 -9.35 -1.45 11.77
N GLY A 50 -9.53 -2.46 12.62
CA GLY A 50 -8.43 -3.18 13.26
C GLY A 50 -7.54 -3.90 12.24
N CYS A 51 -8.14 -4.53 11.24
CA CYS A 51 -7.41 -5.18 10.14
C CYS A 51 -6.60 -4.17 9.31
N LEU A 52 -7.18 -3.00 9.01
CA LEU A 52 -6.49 -1.93 8.28
C LEU A 52 -5.30 -1.36 9.07
N ILE A 53 -5.47 -1.15 10.39
CA ILE A 53 -4.37 -0.71 11.25
C ILE A 53 -3.26 -1.75 11.29
N ALA A 54 -3.61 -3.03 11.48
CA ALA A 54 -2.63 -4.13 11.49
C ALA A 54 -1.89 -4.23 10.14
N PHE A 55 -2.63 -4.07 9.03
CA PHE A 55 -2.07 -4.03 7.69
C PHE A 55 -1.06 -2.89 7.51
N GLN A 56 -1.42 -1.66 7.91
CA GLN A 56 -0.54 -0.50 7.77
C GLN A 56 0.73 -0.60 8.64
N ILE A 57 0.61 -1.17 9.84
CA ILE A 57 1.76 -1.45 10.70
C ILE A 57 2.69 -2.47 10.01
N GLY A 58 2.13 -3.53 9.43
CA GLY A 58 2.89 -4.52 8.68
C GLY A 58 3.67 -3.91 7.53
N VAL A 59 3.00 -3.09 6.71
CA VAL A 59 3.61 -2.39 5.58
C VAL A 59 4.74 -1.47 6.02
N SER A 60 4.47 -0.65 7.04
CA SER A 60 5.47 0.29 7.58
C SER A 60 6.72 -0.44 8.06
N SER A 61 6.54 -1.60 8.69
CA SER A 61 7.67 -2.44 9.12
C SER A 61 8.50 -2.96 7.95
N VAL A 62 7.86 -3.44 6.88
CA VAL A 62 8.57 -3.96 5.69
C VAL A 62 9.36 -2.84 5.01
N ALA A 63 8.76 -1.65 4.88
CA ALA A 63 9.42 -0.49 4.28
C ALA A 63 10.72 -0.12 5.01
N PHE A 64 10.72 -0.16 6.35
CA PHE A 64 11.95 0.11 7.12
C PHE A 64 13.03 -0.95 6.89
N VAL A 65 12.67 -2.24 6.96
CA VAL A 65 13.64 -3.32 6.74
C VAL A 65 14.28 -3.21 5.34
N PHE A 66 13.47 -2.93 4.33
CA PHE A 66 13.94 -2.75 2.95
C PHE A 66 14.95 -1.62 2.80
N VAL A 67 14.70 -0.47 3.44
CA VAL A 67 15.63 0.67 3.42
C VAL A 67 16.93 0.34 4.14
N ILE A 68 16.90 -0.38 5.27
CA ILE A 68 18.11 -0.79 5.98
C ILE A 68 18.96 -1.74 5.15
N ASP A 69 18.34 -2.73 4.51
CA ASP A 69 19.06 -3.68 3.67
C ASP A 69 19.77 -2.96 2.50
N HIS A 70 19.11 -1.98 1.86
CA HIS A 70 19.75 -1.17 0.81
C HIS A 70 20.84 -0.22 1.31
N ILE A 71 20.65 0.41 2.48
CA ILE A 71 21.72 1.23 3.08
C ILE A 71 22.95 0.36 3.35
N GLN A 72 22.75 -0.86 3.87
CA GLN A 72 23.85 -1.79 4.11
C GLN A 72 24.56 -2.18 2.82
N GLU A 73 23.83 -2.50 1.74
CA GLU A 73 24.41 -2.80 0.43
C GLU A 73 25.26 -1.64 -0.11
N ILE A 74 24.77 -0.40 0.01
CA ILE A 74 25.50 0.80 -0.41
C ILE A 74 26.79 0.97 0.40
N LEU A 75 26.72 0.82 1.73
CA LEU A 75 27.89 0.97 2.59
C LEU A 75 28.95 -0.09 2.33
N LEU A 76 28.54 -1.34 2.07
CA LEU A 76 29.43 -2.43 1.66
C LEU A 76 30.08 -2.14 0.31
N TYR A 77 29.33 -1.62 -0.66
CA TYR A 77 29.85 -1.25 -1.98
C TYR A 77 30.98 -0.20 -1.89
N PHE A 78 30.87 0.77 -0.99
CA PHE A 78 31.91 1.79 -0.79
C PHE A 78 33.05 1.36 0.14
N ASN A 79 33.07 0.12 0.64
CA ASN A 79 34.00 -0.35 1.68
C ASN A 79 34.03 0.56 2.93
N LEU A 80 32.92 1.25 3.23
CA LEU A 80 32.82 2.15 4.39
C LEU A 80 32.33 1.43 5.66
N ALA A 81 31.90 0.17 5.53
CA ALA A 81 31.25 -0.58 6.60
C ALA A 81 31.81 -2.00 6.76
N ASP A 82 33.10 -2.12 7.07
CA ASP A 82 33.61 -3.32 7.72
C ASP A 82 33.09 -3.35 9.18
N GLY A 83 31.86 -3.82 9.38
CA GLY A 83 31.39 -4.26 10.71
C GLY A 83 30.15 -3.59 11.31
N TYR A 84 29.39 -2.75 10.61
CA TYR A 84 28.13 -2.23 11.17
C TYR A 84 27.05 -3.33 11.20
N SER A 85 26.46 -3.55 12.38
CA SER A 85 25.37 -4.50 12.54
C SER A 85 24.06 -3.92 11.99
N LYS A 86 23.18 -4.77 11.42
CA LYS A 86 21.84 -4.36 10.93
C LYS A 86 21.06 -3.58 11.98
N THR A 87 21.20 -3.94 13.25
CA THR A 87 20.53 -3.29 14.38
C THR A 87 21.00 -1.84 14.58
N GLU A 88 22.28 -1.57 14.34
CA GLU A 88 22.86 -0.22 14.50
C GLU A 88 22.42 0.69 13.36
N LEU A 89 22.41 0.16 12.13
CA LEU A 89 21.88 0.86 10.96
C LEU A 89 20.39 1.18 11.11
N PHE A 90 19.62 0.24 11.66
CA PHE A 90 18.20 0.45 11.98
C PHE A 90 18.00 1.60 12.97
N LEU A 91 18.78 1.63 14.05
CA LEU A 91 18.70 2.69 15.06
C LEU A 91 19.08 4.06 14.48
N PHE A 92 20.12 4.11 13.63
CA PHE A 92 20.53 5.33 12.96
C PHE A 92 19.45 5.86 12.02
N TYR A 93 18.81 4.98 11.24
CA TYR A 93 17.75 5.34 10.31
C TYR A 93 16.44 5.78 10.99
N LEU A 94 16.18 5.33 12.21
CA LEU A 94 15.00 5.74 12.96
C LEU A 94 14.99 7.26 13.21
N ILE A 95 16.17 7.89 13.33
CA ILE A 95 16.34 9.33 13.53
C ILE A 95 15.79 10.15 12.33
N PRO A 96 16.28 9.98 11.09
CA PRO A 96 15.72 10.67 9.93
C PRO A 96 14.27 10.28 9.66
N ALA A 97 13.87 9.03 9.88
CA ALA A 97 12.48 8.60 9.73
C ALA A 97 11.55 9.37 10.69
N THR A 98 11.96 9.56 11.94
CA THR A 98 11.19 10.35 12.92
C THR A 98 11.16 11.83 12.54
N LEU A 99 12.28 12.39 12.07
CA LEU A 99 12.33 13.79 11.62
C LEU A 99 11.39 14.07 10.44
N ILE A 100 11.26 13.14 9.50
CA ILE A 100 10.31 13.25 8.37
C ILE A 100 8.86 13.32 8.89
N ASN A 101 8.52 12.57 9.94
CA ASN A 101 7.18 12.63 10.55
C ASN A 101 6.84 14.02 11.16
N TYR A 102 7.85 14.83 11.49
CA TYR A 102 7.64 16.20 11.99
C TYR A 102 7.42 17.24 10.89
N VAL A 103 7.57 16.88 9.62
CA VAL A 103 7.36 17.80 8.50
C VAL A 103 5.88 18.13 8.37
N LYS A 104 5.48 19.30 8.86
CA LYS A 104 4.10 19.81 8.77
C LYS A 104 3.69 20.31 7.37
N SER A 105 4.65 20.46 6.45
CA SER A 105 4.40 20.98 5.11
C SER A 105 4.08 19.85 4.13
N ILE A 106 2.79 19.61 3.90
CA ILE A 106 2.31 18.62 2.92
C ILE A 106 2.88 18.90 1.52
N LYS A 107 3.03 20.19 1.15
CA LYS A 107 3.59 20.59 -0.15
C LYS A 107 5.03 20.13 -0.37
N ALA A 108 5.87 20.17 0.68
CA ALA A 108 7.26 19.74 0.59
C ALA A 108 7.34 18.22 0.36
N VAL A 109 6.53 17.46 1.10
CA VAL A 109 6.43 16.00 0.95
C VAL A 109 5.97 15.64 -0.46
N THR A 110 4.95 16.32 -1.01
CA THR A 110 4.48 16.07 -2.38
C THR A 110 5.59 16.24 -3.43
N PHE A 111 6.42 17.28 -3.33
CA PHE A 111 7.51 17.48 -4.28
C PHE A 111 8.59 16.39 -4.18
N VAL A 112 8.92 15.97 -2.96
CA VAL A 112 9.84 14.84 -2.72
C VAL A 112 9.28 13.55 -3.30
N CYS A 113 7.98 13.26 -3.10
CA CYS A 113 7.32 12.10 -3.70
C CYS A 113 7.36 12.14 -5.23
N LEU A 114 7.19 13.32 -5.85
CA LEU A 114 7.28 13.46 -7.30
C LEU A 114 8.67 13.10 -7.82
N ILE A 115 9.73 13.59 -7.17
CA ILE A 115 11.11 13.20 -7.50
C ILE A 115 11.31 11.69 -7.29
N GLY A 116 10.80 11.16 -6.18
CA GLY A 116 10.83 9.72 -5.88
C GLY A 116 10.18 8.88 -6.98
N ASN A 117 9.04 9.31 -7.51
CA ASN A 117 8.36 8.62 -8.61
C ASN A 117 9.20 8.60 -9.90
N ILE A 118 9.91 9.69 -10.21
CA ILE A 118 10.85 9.73 -11.35
C ILE A 118 12.00 8.75 -11.13
N LEU A 119 12.58 8.74 -9.93
CA LEU A 119 13.66 7.79 -9.59
C LEU A 119 13.18 6.33 -9.66
N MET A 120 11.97 6.03 -9.17
CA MET A 120 11.37 4.70 -9.31
C MET A 120 11.22 4.31 -10.78
N PHE A 121 10.73 5.22 -11.63
CA PHE A 121 10.61 4.96 -13.07
C PHE A 121 11.97 4.64 -13.70
N VAL A 122 13.01 5.41 -13.38
CA VAL A 122 14.38 5.15 -13.85
C VAL A 122 14.89 3.80 -13.37
N SER A 123 14.69 3.45 -12.09
CA SER A 123 15.07 2.15 -11.53
C SER A 123 14.39 0.99 -12.25
N ILE A 124 13.10 1.11 -12.55
CA ILE A 124 12.35 0.09 -13.31
C ILE A 124 12.96 -0.08 -14.70
N VAL A 125 13.26 1.01 -15.40
CA VAL A 125 13.89 0.96 -16.73
C VAL A 125 15.25 0.28 -16.69
N MET A 126 16.08 0.57 -15.68
CA MET A 126 17.38 -0.09 -15.50
C MET A 126 17.23 -1.59 -15.24
N ILE A 127 16.35 -1.98 -14.32
CA ILE A 127 16.09 -3.40 -14.00
C ILE A 127 15.61 -4.15 -15.24
N LEU A 128 14.68 -3.56 -16.01
CA LEU A 128 14.21 -4.16 -17.26
C LEU A 128 15.33 -4.26 -18.31
N GLY A 129 16.21 -3.26 -18.42
CA GLY A 129 17.35 -3.31 -19.32
C GLY A 129 18.31 -4.47 -19.03
N GLU A 130 18.61 -4.70 -17.76
CA GLU A 130 19.42 -5.84 -17.32
C GLU A 130 18.69 -7.17 -17.53
N LEU A 131 17.37 -7.20 -17.29
CA LEU A 131 16.54 -8.36 -17.54
C LEU A 131 16.54 -8.75 -19.03
N PHE A 132 16.46 -7.81 -19.97
CA PHE A 132 16.48 -8.17 -21.39
C PHE A 132 17.87 -8.60 -21.90
N THR A 133 18.95 -8.10 -21.28
CA THR A 133 20.33 -8.36 -21.73
C THR A 133 20.89 -9.66 -21.16
N SER A 134 20.39 -10.10 -20.00
CA SER A 134 20.88 -11.29 -19.30
C SER A 134 20.59 -12.59 -20.07
N ARG A 135 21.55 -13.53 -20.11
CA ARG A 135 21.30 -14.86 -20.70
C ARG A 135 20.41 -15.70 -19.79
N HIS A 136 19.17 -15.94 -20.21
CA HIS A 136 18.21 -16.69 -19.41
C HIS A 136 18.38 -18.20 -19.58
N SER A 137 18.83 -18.89 -18.53
CA SER A 137 18.83 -20.35 -18.45
C SER A 137 17.49 -20.86 -17.91
N TRP A 138 16.41 -20.69 -18.68
CA TRP A 138 15.05 -21.14 -18.30
C TRP A 138 14.95 -22.62 -17.95
N ARG A 139 15.88 -23.44 -18.45
CA ARG A 139 15.84 -24.89 -18.39
C ARG A 139 16.31 -25.49 -17.06
N ASN A 140 16.96 -24.68 -16.22
CA ASN A 140 17.52 -25.10 -14.92
C ASN A 140 16.78 -24.54 -13.71
N LEU A 141 15.70 -23.76 -13.92
CA LEU A 141 14.92 -23.23 -12.80
C LEU A 141 13.87 -24.26 -12.34
N PRO A 142 13.80 -24.57 -11.04
CA PRO A 142 12.73 -25.40 -10.51
C PRO A 142 11.38 -24.67 -10.63
N TRP A 143 10.36 -25.37 -11.12
CA TRP A 143 9.01 -24.83 -11.31
C TRP A 143 8.33 -24.42 -10.00
N ILE A 144 8.68 -25.12 -8.92
CA ILE A 144 8.21 -24.88 -7.57
C ILE A 144 9.46 -24.83 -6.69
N THR A 145 9.62 -23.71 -6.00
CA THR A 145 10.64 -23.54 -4.96
C THR A 145 10.19 -24.21 -3.65
N ASN A 146 11.00 -24.13 -2.59
CA ASN A 146 10.64 -24.61 -1.26
C ASN A 146 9.51 -23.77 -0.63
N PHE A 147 8.90 -24.28 0.44
CA PHE A 147 7.83 -23.57 1.16
C PHE A 147 8.19 -22.12 1.53
N ASP A 148 9.44 -21.89 1.91
CA ASP A 148 9.96 -20.54 2.22
C ASP A 148 9.94 -19.61 1.01
N GLY A 149 10.32 -20.11 -0.17
CA GLY A 149 10.33 -19.31 -1.39
C GLY A 149 8.91 -18.98 -1.88
N ILE A 150 7.96 -19.90 -1.70
CA ILE A 150 6.53 -19.65 -1.99
C ILE A 150 6.00 -18.56 -1.06
N THR A 151 6.31 -18.66 0.24
CA THR A 151 5.89 -17.69 1.25
C THR A 151 6.50 -16.31 1.00
N LEU A 152 7.78 -16.26 0.62
CA LEU A 152 8.47 -15.01 0.27
C LEU A 152 7.83 -14.35 -0.96
N ALA A 153 7.61 -15.10 -2.03
CA ALA A 153 6.97 -14.59 -3.24
C ALA A 153 5.54 -14.09 -2.96
N ALA A 154 4.76 -14.85 -2.19
CA ALA A 154 3.43 -14.43 -1.76
C ALA A 154 3.47 -13.13 -0.94
N GLY A 155 4.45 -12.99 -0.03
CA GLY A 155 4.66 -11.77 0.73
C GLY A 155 4.96 -10.55 -0.15
N THR A 156 5.86 -10.70 -1.13
CA THR A 156 6.18 -9.62 -2.08
C THR A 156 4.98 -9.20 -2.94
N VAL A 157 4.17 -10.18 -3.39
CA VAL A 157 2.95 -9.91 -4.14
C VAL A 157 1.92 -9.19 -3.27
N LEU A 158 1.69 -9.65 -2.04
CA LEU A 158 0.77 -8.99 -1.10
C LEU A 158 1.23 -7.56 -0.75
N TYR A 159 2.54 -7.36 -0.57
CA TYR A 159 3.11 -6.03 -0.34
C TYR A 159 2.88 -5.09 -1.54
N SER A 160 2.87 -5.61 -2.76
CA SER A 160 2.60 -4.82 -3.96
C SER A 160 1.17 -4.28 -4.03
N PHE A 161 0.22 -4.85 -3.27
CA PHE A 161 -1.18 -4.41 -3.22
C PHE A 161 -1.49 -3.45 -2.05
N GLU A 162 -0.47 -2.86 -1.44
CA GLU A 162 -0.60 -2.00 -0.27
C GLU A 162 -1.50 -0.76 -0.44
N GLY A 163 -1.48 -0.15 -1.63
CA GLY A 163 -2.21 1.09 -1.88
C GLY A 163 -3.74 1.00 -1.75
N GLN A 164 -4.32 -0.21 -1.72
CA GLN A 164 -5.77 -0.39 -1.67
C GLN A 164 -6.41 0.25 -0.42
N ALA A 165 -5.74 0.22 0.73
CA ALA A 165 -6.25 0.76 1.98
C ALA A 165 -6.35 2.29 2.00
N MET A 166 -5.75 2.98 1.02
CA MET A 166 -5.74 4.44 0.94
C MET A 166 -6.90 5.01 0.10
N ILE A 167 -7.57 4.19 -0.69
CA ILE A 167 -8.48 4.66 -1.76
C ILE A 167 -9.65 5.48 -1.19
N LEU A 168 -10.42 4.95 -0.24
CA LEU A 168 -11.55 5.68 0.37
C LEU A 168 -11.10 6.95 1.11
N PRO A 169 -10.08 6.91 1.99
CA PRO A 169 -9.56 8.13 2.63
C PRO A 169 -9.06 9.18 1.62
N LEU A 170 -8.51 8.76 0.48
CA LEU A 170 -8.10 9.65 -0.60
C LEU A 170 -9.32 10.27 -1.28
N GLU A 171 -10.31 9.45 -1.67
CA GLU A 171 -11.57 9.91 -2.26
C GLU A 171 -12.24 10.98 -1.40
N ASN A 172 -12.33 10.72 -0.09
CA ASN A 172 -12.92 11.61 0.90
C ASN A 172 -12.17 12.96 1.05
N LYS A 173 -10.92 13.04 0.58
CA LYS A 173 -10.10 14.27 0.61
C LYS A 173 -10.05 15.00 -0.74
N LEU A 174 -10.61 14.42 -1.81
CA LEU A 174 -10.64 15.06 -3.12
C LEU A 174 -11.71 16.14 -3.18
N LYS A 175 -11.39 17.26 -3.87
CA LYS A 175 -12.34 18.34 -4.11
C LYS A 175 -13.52 17.91 -5.01
N TYR A 176 -13.26 16.97 -5.92
CA TYR A 176 -14.26 16.38 -6.81
C TYR A 176 -14.09 14.85 -6.77
N SER A 177 -14.75 14.20 -5.81
CA SER A 177 -14.67 12.74 -5.60
C SER A 177 -15.20 11.94 -6.80
N SER A 178 -16.24 12.44 -7.49
CA SER A 178 -16.83 11.80 -8.68
C SER A 178 -15.85 11.64 -9.85
N ASP A 179 -14.84 12.51 -9.94
CA ASP A 179 -13.87 12.51 -11.04
C ASP A 179 -12.68 11.58 -10.76
N MET A 180 -12.61 10.97 -9.56
CA MET A 180 -11.56 10.03 -9.18
C MET A 180 -11.49 8.82 -10.14
N ASN A 181 -12.64 8.35 -10.63
CA ASN A 181 -12.79 7.22 -11.55
C ASN A 181 -12.81 7.62 -13.04
N GLY A 182 -12.61 8.90 -13.36
CA GLY A 182 -12.57 9.36 -14.75
C GLY A 182 -11.39 8.77 -15.53
N TRP A 183 -11.38 8.95 -16.85
CA TRP A 183 -10.28 8.48 -17.70
C TRP A 183 -8.93 9.16 -17.34
N THR A 184 -8.95 10.43 -16.96
CA THR A 184 -7.80 11.14 -16.35
C THR A 184 -7.92 11.21 -14.82
N GLY A 185 -8.69 10.30 -14.23
CA GLY A 185 -8.92 10.22 -12.80
C GLY A 185 -7.68 9.72 -12.08
N VAL A 186 -7.60 10.02 -10.77
CA VAL A 186 -6.44 9.67 -9.93
C VAL A 186 -6.24 8.16 -9.87
N LEU A 187 -7.32 7.36 -9.88
CA LEU A 187 -7.22 5.89 -9.91
C LEU A 187 -6.60 5.39 -11.22
N THR A 188 -7.08 5.91 -12.36
CA THR A 188 -6.61 5.52 -13.71
C THR A 188 -5.18 5.96 -13.99
N THR A 189 -4.71 7.02 -13.33
CA THR A 189 -3.35 7.53 -13.49
C THR A 189 -2.37 6.90 -12.49
N GLY A 190 -2.86 6.37 -11.37
CA GLY A 190 -2.06 5.80 -10.28
C GLY A 190 -1.90 4.27 -10.30
N ILE A 191 -2.67 3.56 -11.14
CA ILE A 191 -2.54 2.12 -11.43
C ILE A 191 -1.84 1.95 -12.76
#